data_AF-A0A7Y1Y4Q4-F1
#
_entry.id   AF-A0A7Y1Y4Q4-F1
#
_cell.length_a   1.000
_cell.length_b   1.000
_cell.length_c   1.000
_cell.angle_alpha   90.00
_cell.angle_beta   90.00
_cell.angle_gamma   90.00
#
_symmetry.space_group_name_H-M   'P 1'
#
loop_
_entity.id
_entity.type
_entity.pdbx_description
1 polymer ?
#
loop_
_entity_poly.entity_id
_entity_poly.type
_entity_poly.pdbx_seq_one_letter_code
_entity_poly.pdbx_strand_id
1 'polypeptide(L)'
;MRTTLYPFIAILLALLLAPGAHGKDPQPKVVPGKEYRLEIQGIPSSEKQRWDKAYKIDEKGRIDLPIGGKLKVGGLPLNEAARIIERHLKSRGIFISPAVTLGPRKKG
;
A
#
# COMPACT_ATOMS: atom_id res chain seq x y z
N MET A 1 64.54 -27.63 11.57
CA MET A 1 63.72 -26.40 11.52
C MET A 1 62.38 -26.76 10.88
N ARG A 2 61.30 -26.81 11.66
CA ARG A 2 59.93 -27.11 11.20
C ARG A 2 59.06 -25.92 11.55
N THR A 3 58.59 -25.20 10.53
CA THR A 3 57.69 -24.06 10.65
C THR A 3 56.26 -24.57 10.81
N THR A 4 55.65 -24.35 11.98
CA THR A 4 54.23 -24.66 12.23
C THR A 4 53.37 -23.44 11.87
N LEU A 5 52.51 -23.66 10.88
CA LEU A 5 51.58 -22.73 10.26
C LEU A 5 50.33 -22.58 11.14
N TYR A 6 49.93 -21.34 11.41
CA TYR A 6 48.77 -20.92 12.19
C TYR A 6 47.45 -21.61 11.75
N PRO A 7 46.66 -22.17 12.69
CA PRO A 7 45.25 -22.43 12.47
C PRO A 7 44.41 -21.69 13.53
N PHE A 8 44.37 -20.36 13.49
CA PHE A 8 43.61 -19.58 14.49
C PHE A 8 42.60 -18.58 13.92
N ILE A 9 42.34 -18.58 12.62
CA ILE A 9 41.43 -17.58 12.01
C ILE A 9 40.50 -18.27 11.01
N ALA A 10 39.49 -18.99 11.49
CA ALA A 10 38.43 -19.51 10.64
C ALA A 10 37.05 -19.57 11.31
N ILE A 11 36.83 -18.84 12.40
CA ILE A 11 35.52 -18.79 13.08
C ILE A 11 35.20 -17.34 13.47
N LEU A 12 35.13 -16.43 12.51
CA LEU A 12 34.52 -15.10 12.74
C LEU A 12 33.87 -14.49 11.48
N LEU A 13 33.54 -15.32 10.48
CA LEU A 13 33.03 -14.84 9.19
C LEU A 13 31.79 -15.63 8.74
N ALA A 14 30.83 -15.83 9.64
CA ALA A 14 29.58 -16.52 9.32
C ALA A 14 28.31 -15.80 9.80
N LEU A 15 28.39 -14.54 10.25
CA LEU A 15 27.21 -13.80 10.74
C LEU A 15 26.75 -12.59 9.90
N LEU A 16 27.34 -12.35 8.73
CA LEU A 16 27.07 -11.14 7.92
C LEU A 16 26.23 -11.36 6.65
N LEU A 17 25.71 -12.57 6.40
CA LEU A 17 24.80 -12.85 5.27
C LEU A 17 23.39 -13.21 5.74
N ALA A 18 22.71 -12.29 6.43
CA ALA A 18 21.26 -12.26 6.39
C ALA A 18 20.82 -11.18 5.38
N PRO A 19 20.76 -11.48 4.07
CA PRO A 19 20.18 -10.57 3.11
C PRO A 19 18.69 -10.39 3.39
N GLY A 20 18.31 -9.20 3.86
CA GLY A 20 17.08 -8.56 3.39
C GLY A 20 15.74 -9.13 3.85
N ALA A 21 15.64 -9.70 5.05
CA ALA A 21 14.33 -9.87 5.69
C ALA A 21 13.80 -8.54 6.26
N HIS A 22 13.75 -7.48 5.44
CA HIS A 22 12.80 -6.40 5.68
C HIS A 22 11.41 -6.97 5.37
N GLY A 23 10.86 -7.68 6.36
CA GLY A 23 9.49 -8.15 6.32
C GLY A 23 8.60 -6.97 5.94
N LYS A 24 7.76 -7.15 4.92
CA LYS A 24 6.68 -6.21 4.62
C LYS A 24 5.89 -6.04 5.91
N ASP A 25 6.05 -4.92 6.59
CA ASP A 25 5.28 -4.65 7.80
C ASP A 25 3.80 -4.92 7.49
N PRO A 26 3.09 -5.69 8.33
CA PRO A 26 1.71 -6.04 8.08
C PRO A 26 0.91 -4.75 7.92
N GLN A 27 0.50 -4.46 6.69
CA GLN A 27 -0.30 -3.28 6.39
C GLN A 27 -1.70 -3.47 6.99
N PRO A 28 -2.30 -2.42 7.57
CA PRO A 28 -3.67 -2.49 8.04
C PRO A 28 -4.60 -2.94 6.90
N LYS A 29 -5.58 -3.76 7.23
CA LYS A 29 -6.62 -4.16 6.28
C LYS A 29 -7.77 -3.16 6.27
N VAL A 30 -8.41 -3.04 5.13
CA VAL A 30 -9.66 -2.28 4.95
C VAL A 30 -10.80 -3.03 5.64
N VAL A 31 -11.44 -2.37 6.60
CA VAL A 31 -12.53 -2.91 7.41
C VAL A 31 -13.86 -2.37 6.89
N PRO A 32 -14.84 -3.23 6.59
CA PRO A 32 -16.21 -2.81 6.28
C PRO A 32 -16.80 -1.90 7.37
N GLY A 33 -17.66 -0.96 6.97
CA GLY A 33 -18.29 0.01 7.87
C GLY A 33 -17.40 1.19 8.28
N LYS A 34 -16.07 1.13 8.04
CA LYS A 34 -15.14 2.22 8.38
C LYS A 34 -14.94 3.22 7.24
N GLU A 35 -14.50 4.41 7.63
CA GLU A 35 -14.10 5.47 6.70
C GLU A 35 -12.59 5.52 6.51
N TYR A 36 -12.19 5.70 5.25
CA TYR A 36 -10.81 5.82 4.84
C TYR A 36 -10.64 7.09 4.02
N ARG A 37 -9.53 7.81 4.25
CA ARG A 37 -9.17 8.95 3.42
C ARG A 37 -8.49 8.44 2.16
N LEU A 38 -9.03 8.87 1.03
CA LEU A 38 -8.49 8.59 -0.29
C LEU A 38 -7.86 9.87 -0.82
N GLU A 39 -6.66 9.76 -1.35
CA GLU A 39 -5.91 10.86 -1.96
C GLU A 39 -5.43 10.40 -3.33
N ILE A 40 -5.62 11.25 -4.35
CA ILE A 40 -5.23 10.96 -5.72
C ILE A 40 -4.23 12.02 -6.20
N GLN A 41 -3.05 11.56 -6.60
CA GLN A 41 -2.05 12.37 -7.29
C GLN A 41 -2.13 12.13 -8.80
N GLY A 42 -1.63 13.08 -9.60
CA GLY A 42 -1.65 12.96 -11.07
C GLY A 42 -3.01 13.27 -11.73
N ILE A 43 -3.94 13.89 -11.00
CA ILE A 43 -5.24 14.35 -11.52
C ILE A 43 -5.33 15.89 -11.53
N PRO A 44 -6.18 16.50 -12.38
CA PRO A 44 -6.39 17.94 -12.40
C PRO A 44 -6.82 18.50 -11.04
N SER A 45 -6.33 19.69 -10.69
CA SER A 45 -6.63 20.34 -9.40
C SER A 45 -8.13 20.58 -9.16
N SER A 46 -8.89 20.80 -10.23
CA SER A 46 -10.36 20.92 -10.18
C SER A 46 -11.04 19.63 -9.71
N GLU A 47 -10.49 18.47 -10.05
CA GLU A 47 -11.02 17.17 -9.64
C GLU A 47 -10.56 16.78 -8.23
N LYS A 48 -9.40 17.26 -7.76
CA LYS A 48 -8.89 16.90 -6.43
C LYS A 48 -9.89 17.11 -5.31
N GLN A 49 -10.61 18.24 -5.28
CA GLN A 49 -11.59 18.50 -4.23
C GLN A 49 -12.75 17.49 -4.22
N ARG A 50 -13.11 16.95 -5.39
CA ARG A 50 -14.19 15.96 -5.53
C ARG A 50 -13.74 14.58 -5.06
N TRP A 51 -12.49 14.25 -5.30
CA TRP A 51 -11.94 12.91 -5.10
C TRP A 51 -11.20 12.75 -3.76
N ASP A 52 -10.44 13.75 -3.31
CA ASP A 52 -9.58 13.70 -2.13
C ASP A 52 -10.36 13.89 -0.83
N LYS A 53 -11.15 12.89 -0.45
CA LYS A 53 -12.03 12.93 0.73
C LYS A 53 -12.09 11.58 1.45
N ALA A 54 -12.84 11.56 2.55
CA ALA A 54 -13.16 10.33 3.25
C ALA A 54 -14.27 9.56 2.52
N TYR A 55 -14.06 8.26 2.32
CA TYR A 55 -15.04 7.34 1.78
C TYR A 55 -15.37 6.27 2.81
N LYS A 56 -16.65 6.03 3.00
CA LYS A 56 -17.14 4.92 3.80
C LYS A 56 -17.11 3.63 2.98
N ILE A 57 -16.57 2.57 3.56
CA ILE A 57 -16.68 1.22 3.02
C ILE A 57 -18.00 0.65 3.52
N ASP A 58 -18.85 0.18 2.61
CA ASP A 58 -20.12 -0.43 2.99
C ASP A 58 -19.93 -1.77 3.72
N GLU A 59 -21.01 -2.31 4.30
CA GLU A 59 -21.00 -3.60 5.00
C GLU A 59 -20.59 -4.77 4.09
N LYS A 60 -20.78 -4.61 2.78
CA LYS A 60 -20.35 -5.57 1.76
C LYS A 60 -18.88 -5.38 1.39
N GLY A 61 -18.15 -4.49 2.05
CA GLY A 61 -16.74 -4.20 1.81
C GLY A 61 -16.48 -3.41 0.52
N ARG A 62 -17.45 -2.63 0.03
CA ARG A 62 -17.30 -1.85 -1.22
C ARG A 62 -17.12 -0.37 -0.94
N ILE A 63 -16.26 0.27 -1.70
CA ILE A 63 -16.12 1.73 -1.77
C ILE A 63 -16.97 2.26 -2.93
N ASP A 64 -17.65 3.38 -2.75
CA ASP A 64 -18.43 4.05 -3.80
C ASP A 64 -17.65 5.26 -4.32
N LEU A 65 -17.13 5.16 -5.56
CA LEU A 65 -16.29 6.17 -6.17
C LEU A 65 -17.10 7.07 -7.11
N PRO A 66 -16.83 8.39 -7.18
CA PRO A 66 -17.47 9.27 -8.14
C PRO A 66 -17.21 8.78 -9.56
N ILE A 67 -18.25 8.58 -10.40
CA ILE A 67 -18.11 8.16 -11.82
C ILE A 67 -17.48 6.75 -12.02
N GLY A 68 -16.70 6.24 -11.06
CA GLY A 68 -16.13 4.89 -11.03
C GLY A 68 -17.07 3.82 -10.46
N GLY A 69 -18.11 4.22 -9.73
CA GLY A 69 -19.09 3.30 -9.13
C GLY A 69 -18.50 2.49 -7.98
N LYS A 70 -19.17 1.37 -7.65
CA LYS A 70 -18.84 0.56 -6.48
C LYS A 70 -17.73 -0.46 -6.76
N LEU A 71 -16.73 -0.51 -5.90
CA LEU A 71 -15.56 -1.39 -6.02
C LEU A 71 -15.30 -2.17 -4.73
N LYS A 72 -15.07 -3.48 -4.81
CA LYS A 72 -14.80 -4.33 -3.64
C LYS A 72 -13.36 -4.14 -3.18
N VAL A 73 -13.18 -3.67 -1.95
CA VAL A 73 -11.86 -3.41 -1.33
C VAL A 73 -11.73 -3.91 0.12
N GLY A 74 -12.85 -4.23 0.77
CA GLY A 74 -12.88 -4.71 2.15
C GLY A 74 -12.18 -6.06 2.30
N GLY A 75 -11.38 -6.19 3.36
CA GLY A 75 -10.52 -7.33 3.65
C GLY A 75 -9.11 -7.22 3.07
N LEU A 76 -8.88 -6.31 2.13
CA LEU A 76 -7.58 -6.12 1.50
C LEU A 76 -6.67 -5.23 2.34
N PRO A 77 -5.34 -5.42 2.29
CA PRO A 77 -4.37 -4.44 2.74
C PRO A 77 -4.60 -3.07 2.10
N LEU A 78 -4.36 -1.97 2.83
CA LEU A 78 -4.57 -0.61 2.35
C LEU A 78 -3.87 -0.31 1.01
N ASN A 79 -2.61 -0.73 0.88
CA ASN A 79 -1.82 -0.54 -0.34
C ASN A 79 -2.39 -1.33 -1.53
N GLU A 80 -2.92 -2.53 -1.29
CA GLU A 80 -3.55 -3.34 -2.33
C GLU A 80 -4.90 -2.75 -2.76
N ALA A 81 -5.72 -2.30 -1.80
CA ALA A 81 -6.95 -1.58 -2.06
C ALA A 81 -6.70 -0.31 -2.91
N ALA A 82 -5.68 0.47 -2.57
CA ALA A 82 -5.27 1.65 -3.33
C ALA A 82 -4.88 1.30 -4.77
N ARG A 83 -4.07 0.25 -4.96
CA ARG A 83 -3.70 -0.25 -6.31
C ARG A 83 -4.91 -0.72 -7.12
N ILE A 84 -5.89 -1.36 -6.50
CA ILE A 84 -7.12 -1.79 -7.16
C ILE A 84 -7.94 -0.58 -7.61
N ILE A 85 -8.08 0.42 -6.76
CA ILE A 85 -8.77 1.67 -7.11
C ILE A 85 -8.04 2.37 -8.26
N GLU A 86 -6.72 2.49 -8.18
CA GLU A 86 -5.91 3.08 -9.25
C GLU A 86 -6.12 2.39 -10.59
N ARG A 87 -6.02 1.06 -10.62
CA ARG A 87 -6.26 0.26 -11.83
C ARG A 87 -7.66 0.43 -12.36
N HIS A 88 -8.66 0.52 -11.48
CA HIS A 88 -10.06 0.72 -11.86
C HIS A 88 -10.31 2.09 -12.49
N LEU A 89 -9.65 3.15 -11.98
CA LEU A 89 -9.74 4.50 -12.57
C LEU A 89 -9.04 4.55 -13.93
N LYS A 90 -7.88 3.90 -14.05
CA LYS A 90 -7.13 3.78 -15.31
C LYS A 90 -7.88 2.99 -16.37
N SER A 91 -8.38 1.79 -16.02
CA SER A 91 -9.04 0.89 -16.96
C SER A 91 -10.34 1.46 -17.53
N ARG A 92 -10.99 2.37 -16.79
CA ARG A 92 -12.18 3.09 -17.23
C ARG A 92 -11.88 4.38 -18.00
N GLY A 93 -10.60 4.74 -18.18
CA GLY A 93 -10.22 5.98 -18.84
C GLY A 93 -10.62 7.24 -18.08
N ILE A 94 -10.92 7.13 -16.78
CA ILE A 94 -11.30 8.29 -15.95
C ILE A 94 -10.09 9.20 -15.76
N PHE A 95 -8.93 8.59 -15.49
CA PHE A 95 -7.65 9.28 -15.36
C PHE A 95 -6.55 8.48 -16.06
N ILE A 96 -5.60 9.18 -16.66
CA ILE A 96 -4.51 8.58 -17.45
C ILE A 96 -3.45 7.96 -16.51
N SER A 97 -2.96 8.75 -15.56
CA SER A 97 -1.87 8.36 -14.66
C SER A 97 -2.16 8.71 -13.20
N PRO A 98 -3.29 8.27 -12.61
CA PRO A 98 -3.54 8.46 -11.19
C PRO A 98 -2.55 7.65 -10.36
N ALA A 99 -2.13 8.22 -9.22
CA ALA A 99 -1.50 7.49 -8.13
C ALA A 99 -2.38 7.62 -6.90
N VAL A 100 -2.87 6.49 -6.38
CA VAL A 100 -3.86 6.47 -5.30
C VAL A 100 -3.21 6.07 -3.98
N THR A 101 -3.54 6.82 -2.93
CA THR A 101 -3.20 6.48 -1.54
C THR A 101 -4.48 6.30 -0.74
N LEU A 102 -4.54 5.24 0.07
CA LEU A 102 -5.63 4.97 0.99
C LEU A 102 -5.09 4.86 2.41
N GLY A 103 -5.67 5.63 3.35
CA GLY A 103 -5.25 5.64 4.74
C GLY A 103 -6.44 5.71 5.71
N PRO A 104 -6.23 5.34 6.98
CA PRO A 104 -7.25 5.55 8.00
C PRO A 104 -7.58 7.04 8.11
N ARG A 105 -8.86 7.38 8.31
CA ARG A 105 -9.25 8.76 8.62
C ARG A 105 -8.57 9.17 9.93
N LYS A 106 -7.59 10.06 9.87
CA LYS A 106 -7.06 10.70 11.08
C LYS A 106 -8.20 11.50 11.71
N LYS A 107 -8.58 11.15 12.94
CA LYS A 107 -9.41 12.03 13.77
C LYS A 107 -8.51 13.22 14.13
N GLY A 108 -8.89 14.40 13.67
CA GLY A 108 -8.39 15.66 14.21
C GLY A 108 -8.96 15.91 15.58
#